data_AF-A0A524DKC7-F1
#
_entry.id   AF-A0A524DKC7-F1
#
_cell.length_a   1.000
_cell.length_b   1.000
_cell.length_c   1.000
_cell.angle_alpha   90.00
_cell.angle_beta   90.00
_cell.angle_gamma   90.00
#
_symmetry.space_group_name_H-M   'P 1'
#
loop_
_entity.id
_entity.type
_entity.pdbx_description
1 polymer ?
#
loop_
_entity_poly.entity_id
_entity_poly.type
_entity_poly.pdbx_seq_one_letter_code
_entity_poly.pdbx_strand_id
1 'polypeptide(L)'
;MLNSSFSVNSFKLKESFLENYKGKQPDWGPLGYFTYKRTYSRFLELENRKEEFWETLRRVVEGCFSLLKEHCNHFMIPWDEGKAKNSAEKMYDKMWNFKFLPPGRGLWIMGTNFMEEHGSAALNNCGFVSTEDLDLKHSKAFEFLMDCLLVGVGVGFDTKGANKLMIKQPES
;
A
#
# COMPACT_ATOMS: atom_id res chain seq x y z
N MET A 1 -22.05 12.15 2.38
CA MET A 1 -22.20 11.10 1.35
C MET A 1 -21.26 11.45 0.20
N LEU A 2 -20.04 10.94 0.23
CA LEU A 2 -19.15 10.97 -0.92
C LEU A 2 -19.33 9.63 -1.62
N ASN A 3 -19.79 9.67 -2.88
CA ASN A 3 -19.89 8.50 -3.73
C ASN A 3 -18.48 7.90 -3.87
N SER A 4 -18.20 6.83 -3.14
CA SER A 4 -17.08 5.94 -3.37
C SER A 4 -17.31 5.30 -4.73
N SER A 5 -16.75 5.91 -5.77
CA SER A 5 -16.70 5.31 -7.09
C SER A 5 -15.75 4.12 -7.01
N PHE A 6 -16.28 2.94 -6.67
CA PHE A 6 -15.61 1.69 -6.98
C PHE A 6 -15.28 1.73 -8.48
N SER A 7 -14.00 1.81 -8.81
CA SER A 7 -13.51 1.73 -10.18
C SER A 7 -14.13 0.51 -10.86
N VAL A 8 -14.70 0.72 -12.05
CA VAL A 8 -15.29 -0.32 -12.92
C VAL A 8 -14.31 -1.47 -13.23
N ASN A 9 -13.01 -1.29 -12.92
CA ASN A 9 -11.95 -2.28 -13.10
C ASN A 9 -11.51 -3.01 -11.82
N SER A 10 -12.23 -2.90 -10.70
CA SER A 10 -11.83 -3.60 -9.47
C SER A 10 -11.88 -5.13 -9.61
N PHE A 11 -10.78 -5.79 -9.26
CA PHE A 11 -10.69 -7.25 -9.18
C PHE A 11 -11.34 -7.72 -7.87
N LYS A 12 -12.13 -8.80 -7.95
CA LYS A 12 -12.81 -9.39 -6.80
C LYS A 12 -12.55 -10.89 -6.68
N LEU A 13 -12.27 -11.33 -5.46
CA LEU A 13 -12.23 -12.76 -5.14
C LEU A 13 -13.65 -13.32 -5.12
N LYS A 14 -13.80 -14.60 -5.49
CA LYS A 14 -15.09 -15.28 -5.43
C LYS A 14 -15.52 -15.45 -3.97
N GLU A 15 -16.78 -15.19 -3.69
CA GLU A 15 -17.31 -15.35 -2.34
C GLU A 15 -17.18 -16.81 -1.85
N SER A 16 -17.40 -17.78 -2.74
CA SER A 16 -17.21 -19.20 -2.45
C SER A 16 -15.78 -19.58 -2.04
N PHE A 17 -14.77 -18.84 -2.50
CA PHE A 17 -13.39 -19.03 -2.06
C PHE A 17 -13.20 -18.46 -0.65
N LEU A 18 -13.77 -17.29 -0.37
CA LEU A 18 -13.66 -16.59 0.92
C LEU A 18 -14.36 -17.33 2.07
N GLU A 19 -15.44 -18.07 1.80
CA GLU A 19 -16.13 -18.92 2.79
C GLU A 19 -15.18 -19.93 3.47
N ASN A 20 -14.06 -20.30 2.82
CA ASN A 20 -13.07 -21.17 3.44
C ASN A 20 -12.35 -20.52 4.63
N TYR A 21 -12.38 -19.19 4.76
CA TYR A 21 -11.61 -18.40 5.73
C TYR A 21 -12.50 -17.59 6.69
N LYS A 22 -13.73 -17.27 6.28
CA LYS A 22 -14.66 -16.49 7.11
C LYS A 22 -14.88 -17.10 8.48
N GLY A 23 -14.80 -16.27 9.51
CA GLY A 23 -14.98 -16.68 10.90
C GLY A 23 -13.87 -17.59 11.46
N LYS A 24 -12.84 -17.91 10.68
CA LYS A 24 -11.69 -18.70 11.12
C LYS A 24 -10.52 -17.80 11.47
N GLN A 25 -9.51 -18.40 12.10
CA GLN A 25 -8.22 -17.77 12.37
C GLN A 25 -7.12 -18.63 11.76
N PRO A 26 -6.05 -18.03 11.21
CA PRO A 26 -4.85 -18.76 10.84
C PRO A 26 -4.11 -19.28 12.09
N ASP A 27 -3.09 -20.09 11.87
CA ASP A 27 -2.21 -20.59 12.94
C ASP A 27 -1.29 -19.47 13.45
N TRP A 28 -1.81 -18.67 14.38
CA TRP A 28 -1.09 -17.55 14.95
C TRP A 28 0.02 -18.00 15.90
N GLY A 29 1.18 -17.34 15.82
CA GLY A 29 2.13 -17.38 16.92
C GLY A 29 1.58 -16.73 18.21
N PRO A 30 2.28 -16.86 19.35
CA PRO A 30 1.78 -16.47 20.67
C PRO A 30 1.30 -15.01 20.79
N LEU A 31 1.92 -14.09 20.03
CA LEU A 31 1.58 -12.66 20.03
C LEU A 31 1.00 -12.19 18.68
N GLY A 32 0.78 -13.11 17.73
CA GLY A 32 0.46 -12.79 16.34
C GLY A 32 -0.87 -12.06 16.22
N TYR A 33 -1.94 -12.66 16.76
CA TYR A 33 -3.29 -12.09 16.67
C TYR A 33 -3.39 -10.72 17.35
N PHE A 34 -2.81 -10.59 18.56
CA PHE A 34 -2.80 -9.31 19.28
C PHE A 34 -2.04 -8.22 18.49
N THR A 35 -0.87 -8.55 17.96
CA THR A 35 -0.07 -7.62 17.15
C THR A 35 -0.83 -7.22 15.88
N TYR A 36 -1.49 -8.17 15.22
CA TYR A 36 -2.34 -7.88 14.06
C TYR A 36 -3.50 -6.95 14.43
N LYS A 37 -4.29 -7.27 15.46
CA LYS A 37 -5.48 -6.48 15.84
C LYS A 37 -5.15 -5.06 16.32
N ARG A 38 -3.97 -4.85 16.92
CA ARG A 38 -3.56 -3.51 17.35
C ARG A 38 -2.95 -2.68 16.23
N THR A 39 -2.31 -3.31 15.23
CA THR A 39 -1.41 -2.63 14.27
C THR A 39 -1.93 -2.60 12.84
N TYR A 40 -2.60 -3.66 12.37
CA TYR A 40 -2.89 -3.87 10.94
C TYR A 40 -4.37 -4.01 10.61
N SER A 41 -5.22 -4.39 11.57
CA SER A 41 -6.66 -4.46 11.34
C SER A 41 -7.27 -3.05 11.35
N ARG A 42 -7.86 -2.65 10.22
CA ARG A 42 -8.52 -1.35 10.12
C ARG A 42 -9.85 -1.35 10.86
N PHE A 43 -10.31 -0.17 11.27
CA PHE A 43 -11.64 -0.02 11.84
C PHE A 43 -12.67 0.06 10.71
N LEU A 44 -13.75 -0.70 10.86
CA LEU A 44 -14.88 -0.74 9.95
C LEU A 44 -16.02 0.04 10.62
N GLU A 45 -16.23 1.28 10.16
CA GLU A 45 -17.14 2.25 10.78
C GLU A 45 -18.60 1.75 10.81
N LEU A 46 -19.04 1.10 9.73
CA LEU A 46 -20.43 0.62 9.61
C LEU A 46 -20.72 -0.54 10.56
N GLU A 47 -19.74 -1.41 10.77
CA GLU A 47 -19.83 -2.60 11.62
C GLU A 47 -19.36 -2.34 13.06
N ASN A 48 -18.87 -1.12 13.36
CA ASN A 48 -18.33 -0.71 14.66
C ASN A 48 -17.32 -1.72 15.25
N ARG A 49 -16.44 -2.25 14.41
CA ARG A 49 -15.43 -3.25 14.81
C ARG A 49 -14.17 -3.13 13.97
N LYS A 50 -13.10 -3.81 14.39
CA LYS A 50 -11.91 -3.97 13.55
C LYS A 50 -12.06 -5.16 12.60
N GLU A 51 -11.40 -5.06 11.45
CA GLU A 51 -11.21 -6.16 10.50
C GLU A 51 -10.76 -7.45 11.22
N GLU A 52 -11.25 -8.58 10.74
CA GLU A 52 -10.62 -9.88 10.93
C GLU A 52 -9.61 -10.14 9.80
N PHE A 53 -8.66 -11.04 10.07
CA PHE A 53 -7.51 -11.21 9.17
C PHE A 53 -7.92 -11.59 7.75
N TRP A 54 -8.97 -12.41 7.59
CA TRP A 54 -9.50 -12.78 6.28
C TRP A 54 -10.00 -11.57 5.47
N GLU A 55 -10.52 -10.53 6.14
CA GLU A 55 -11.00 -9.28 5.51
C GLU A 55 -9.82 -8.41 5.09
N THR A 56 -8.80 -8.29 5.97
CA THR A 56 -7.55 -7.61 5.63
C THR A 56 -6.89 -8.27 4.41
N LEU A 57 -6.80 -9.61 4.39
CA LEU A 57 -6.24 -10.33 3.23
C LEU A 57 -7.07 -10.11 1.98
N ARG A 58 -8.41 -10.12 2.08
CA ARG A 58 -9.29 -9.85 0.93
C ARG A 58 -8.96 -8.48 0.34
N ARG A 59 -8.95 -7.44 1.17
CA ARG A 59 -8.65 -6.07 0.77
C ARG A 59 -7.28 -5.95 0.12
N VAL A 60 -6.25 -6.53 0.74
CA VAL A 60 -4.88 -6.47 0.24
C VAL A 60 -4.75 -7.18 -1.11
N VAL A 61 -5.27 -8.41 -1.24
CA VAL A 61 -5.17 -9.20 -2.46
C VAL A 61 -6.00 -8.60 -3.59
N GLU A 62 -7.25 -8.20 -3.32
CA GLU A 62 -8.09 -7.51 -4.29
C GLU A 62 -7.46 -6.19 -4.74
N GLY A 63 -6.84 -5.43 -3.83
CA GLY A 63 -6.10 -4.21 -4.14
C GLY A 63 -4.94 -4.46 -5.11
N CYS A 64 -4.08 -5.44 -4.82
CA CYS A 64 -2.97 -5.81 -5.70
C CYS A 64 -3.42 -6.19 -7.12
N PHE A 65 -4.44 -7.03 -7.23
CA PHE A 65 -4.92 -7.50 -8.53
C PHE A 65 -5.75 -6.45 -9.27
N SER A 66 -6.38 -5.51 -8.56
CA SER A 66 -7.04 -4.34 -9.18
C SER A 66 -6.00 -3.42 -9.82
N LEU A 67 -4.91 -3.11 -9.10
CA LEU A 67 -3.79 -2.33 -9.64
C LEU A 67 -3.13 -3.02 -10.84
N LEU A 68 -2.95 -4.34 -10.77
CA LEU A 68 -2.39 -5.10 -11.89
C LEU A 68 -3.33 -5.08 -13.11
N LYS A 69 -4.63 -5.22 -12.91
CA LYS A 69 -5.63 -5.15 -13.98
C LYS A 69 -5.66 -3.76 -14.62
N GLU A 70 -5.60 -2.72 -13.81
CA GLU A 70 -5.49 -1.34 -14.28
C GLU A 70 -4.21 -1.11 -15.09
N HIS A 71 -3.07 -1.59 -14.60
CA HIS A 71 -1.80 -1.55 -15.34
C HIS A 71 -1.91 -2.25 -16.69
N CYS A 72 -2.47 -3.45 -16.74
CA CYS A 72 -2.68 -4.18 -17.98
C CYS A 72 -3.57 -3.40 -18.96
N ASN A 73 -4.67 -2.83 -18.47
CA ASN A 73 -5.59 -2.03 -19.28
C ASN A 73 -4.89 -0.76 -19.83
N HIS A 74 -4.15 -0.05 -18.98
CA HIS A 74 -3.46 1.19 -19.35
C HIS A 74 -2.42 0.97 -20.46
N PHE A 75 -1.67 -0.14 -20.37
CA PHE A 75 -0.62 -0.47 -21.33
C PHE A 75 -1.06 -1.44 -22.44
N MET A 76 -2.36 -1.71 -22.57
CA MET A 76 -2.91 -2.67 -23.55
C MET A 76 -2.26 -4.06 -23.48
N ILE A 77 -1.87 -4.49 -22.28
CA ILE A 77 -1.33 -5.83 -22.02
C ILE A 77 -2.53 -6.79 -21.85
N PRO A 78 -2.54 -7.95 -22.52
CA PRO A 78 -3.63 -8.91 -22.37
C PRO A 78 -3.84 -9.34 -20.91
N TRP A 79 -5.10 -9.26 -20.46
CA TRP A 79 -5.51 -9.69 -19.13
C TRP A 79 -6.22 -11.05 -19.19
N ASP A 80 -5.65 -12.05 -18.51
CA ASP A 80 -6.24 -13.37 -18.35
C ASP A 80 -6.94 -13.47 -16.99
N GLU A 81 -8.27 -13.39 -17.01
CA GLU A 81 -9.12 -13.51 -15.82
C GLU A 81 -8.94 -14.83 -15.07
N GLY A 82 -8.73 -15.95 -15.77
CA GLY A 82 -8.58 -17.27 -15.16
C GLY A 82 -7.25 -17.38 -14.42
N LYS A 83 -6.17 -16.95 -15.07
CA LYS A 83 -4.83 -16.90 -14.47
C LYS A 83 -4.77 -15.94 -13.29
N ALA A 84 -5.40 -14.77 -13.42
CA ALA A 84 -5.46 -13.78 -12.35
C ALA A 84 -6.17 -14.33 -11.11
N LYS A 85 -7.34 -14.97 -11.28
CA LYS A 85 -8.09 -15.60 -10.18
C LYS A 85 -7.27 -16.67 -9.46
N ASN A 86 -6.68 -17.61 -10.20
CA ASN A 86 -5.83 -18.64 -9.60
C ASN A 86 -4.63 -18.04 -8.84
N SER A 87 -4.00 -17.02 -9.41
CA SER A 87 -2.87 -16.34 -8.77
C SER A 87 -3.28 -15.59 -7.50
N ALA A 88 -4.44 -14.94 -7.50
CA ALA A 88 -4.97 -14.21 -6.36
C ALA A 88 -5.37 -15.16 -5.22
N GLU A 89 -6.06 -16.25 -5.52
CA GLU A 89 -6.42 -17.30 -4.55
C GLU A 89 -5.17 -17.93 -3.93
N LYS A 90 -4.14 -18.22 -4.75
CA LYS A 90 -2.85 -18.74 -4.29
C LYS A 90 -2.08 -17.73 -3.43
N MET A 91 -2.11 -16.45 -3.79
CA MET A 91 -1.52 -15.38 -2.98
C MET A 91 -2.21 -15.27 -1.63
N TYR A 92 -3.55 -15.29 -1.62
CA TYR A 92 -4.36 -15.24 -0.41
C TYR A 92 -4.05 -16.41 0.52
N ASP A 93 -4.09 -17.65 0.00
CA ASP A 93 -3.80 -18.86 0.78
C ASP A 93 -2.39 -18.84 1.38
N LYS A 94 -1.39 -18.38 0.61
CA LYS A 94 -0.02 -18.24 1.11
C LYS A 94 0.10 -17.19 2.22
N MET A 95 -0.62 -16.08 2.13
CA MET A 95 -0.64 -15.07 3.18
C MET A 95 -1.36 -15.57 4.43
N TRP A 96 -2.48 -16.27 4.26
CA TRP A 96 -3.23 -16.91 5.35
C TRP A 96 -2.36 -17.88 6.13
N ASN A 97 -1.60 -18.73 5.42
CA ASN A 97 -0.69 -19.71 6.01
C ASN A 97 0.69 -19.15 6.36
N PHE A 98 0.83 -17.81 6.45
CA PHE A 98 2.06 -17.09 6.79
C PHE A 98 3.30 -17.52 5.99
N LYS A 99 3.14 -17.94 4.73
CA LYS A 99 4.26 -18.28 3.84
C LYS A 99 4.98 -17.05 3.33
N PHE A 100 4.26 -15.93 3.23
CA PHE A 100 4.81 -14.59 3.08
C PHE A 100 3.76 -13.58 3.52
N LEU A 101 4.18 -12.36 3.85
CA LEU A 101 3.30 -11.22 4.02
C LEU A 101 3.93 -10.01 3.34
N PRO A 102 3.12 -9.06 2.84
CA PRO A 102 3.64 -7.75 2.47
C PRO A 102 4.18 -7.04 3.72
N PRO A 103 4.98 -5.97 3.57
CA PRO A 103 5.39 -5.17 4.72
C PRO A 103 4.16 -4.62 5.45
N GLY A 104 4.33 -4.21 6.71
CA GLY A 104 3.23 -3.72 7.56
C GLY A 104 2.36 -2.63 6.90
N ARG A 105 2.98 -1.72 6.15
CA ARG A 105 2.28 -0.71 5.33
C ARG A 105 1.43 -1.30 4.22
N GLY A 106 1.90 -2.37 3.56
CA GLY A 106 1.09 -3.11 2.60
C GLY A 106 -0.14 -3.74 3.25
N LEU A 107 0.00 -4.33 4.46
CA LEU A 107 -1.16 -4.82 5.22
C LEU A 107 -2.15 -3.70 5.59
N TRP A 108 -1.63 -2.52 5.94
CA TRP A 108 -2.45 -1.40 6.42
C TRP A 108 -3.12 -0.56 5.31
N ILE A 109 -2.43 -0.35 4.19
CA ILE A 109 -2.81 0.64 3.16
C ILE A 109 -3.28 0.00 1.85
N MET A 110 -2.79 -1.19 1.45
CA MET A 110 -3.17 -1.78 0.16
C MET A 110 -4.69 -1.99 0.08
N GLY A 111 -5.29 -1.64 -1.05
CA GLY A 111 -6.72 -1.74 -1.30
C GLY A 111 -7.60 -0.78 -0.50
N THR A 112 -7.04 0.29 0.07
CA THR A 112 -7.81 1.36 0.75
C THR A 112 -7.98 2.57 -0.17
N ASN A 113 -9.06 3.34 0.00
CA ASN A 113 -9.27 4.61 -0.73
C ASN A 113 -8.12 5.60 -0.50
N PHE A 114 -7.51 5.59 0.70
CA PHE A 114 -6.35 6.43 1.01
C PHE A 114 -5.21 6.20 0.01
N MET A 115 -4.96 4.94 -0.37
CA MET A 115 -3.95 4.60 -1.37
C MET A 115 -4.28 5.15 -2.76
N GLU A 116 -5.55 5.06 -3.17
CA GLU A 116 -6.01 5.58 -4.46
C GLU A 116 -5.89 7.11 -4.52
N GLU A 117 -6.21 7.80 -3.44
CA GLU A 117 -6.17 9.27 -3.34
C GLU A 117 -4.75 9.83 -3.24
N HIS A 118 -3.83 9.13 -2.57
CA HIS A 118 -2.48 9.64 -2.24
C HIS A 118 -1.36 8.97 -3.06
N GLY A 119 -1.71 8.03 -3.93
CA GLY A 119 -0.79 7.37 -4.85
C GLY A 119 0.17 6.36 -4.18
N SER A 120 1.11 5.87 -4.99
CA SER A 120 1.95 4.71 -4.65
C SER A 120 2.93 4.99 -3.51
N ALA A 121 3.28 6.26 -3.22
CA ALA A 121 4.14 6.61 -2.10
C ALA A 121 3.57 6.09 -0.77
N ALA A 122 2.24 6.07 -0.61
CA ALA A 122 1.56 5.55 0.57
C ALA A 122 1.80 4.04 0.81
N LEU A 123 2.22 3.29 -0.21
CA LEU A 123 2.57 1.86 -0.14
C LEU A 123 4.05 1.61 0.15
N ASN A 124 4.91 2.63 0.00
CA ASN A 124 6.34 2.51 0.21
C ASN A 124 6.71 2.90 1.64
N ASN A 125 7.56 2.10 2.28
CA ASN A 125 8.04 2.43 3.64
C ASN A 125 9.32 3.26 3.62
N CYS A 126 10.14 3.09 2.59
CA CYS A 126 11.48 3.63 2.52
C CYS A 126 11.67 4.34 1.18
N GLY A 127 12.46 5.42 1.20
CA GLY A 127 12.87 6.15 0.01
C GLY A 127 14.30 6.67 0.15
N PHE A 128 14.85 7.15 -0.96
CA PHE A 128 16.11 7.86 -0.97
C PHE A 128 16.03 9.04 -1.94
N VAL A 129 16.64 10.17 -1.58
CA VAL A 129 16.79 11.32 -2.47
C VAL A 129 18.20 11.88 -2.37
N SER A 130 18.82 12.12 -3.52
CA SER A 130 20.14 12.73 -3.58
C SER A 130 20.04 14.25 -3.58
N THR A 131 21.03 14.93 -3.01
CA THR A 131 21.18 16.38 -3.13
C THR A 131 22.25 16.75 -4.17
N GLU A 132 22.75 15.80 -4.96
CA GLU A 132 23.83 16.02 -5.92
C GLU A 132 23.51 17.10 -6.97
N ASP A 133 22.26 17.27 -7.37
CA ASP A 133 21.82 18.24 -8.39
C ASP A 133 21.15 19.49 -7.79
N LEU A 134 21.51 19.85 -6.56
CA LEU A 134 20.91 20.97 -5.83
C LEU A 134 21.06 22.32 -6.54
N ASP A 135 22.15 22.55 -7.27
CA ASP A 135 22.39 23.73 -8.11
C ASP A 135 21.46 23.82 -9.33
N LEU A 136 20.98 22.68 -9.82
CA LEU A 136 20.08 22.60 -10.97
C LEU A 136 18.61 22.58 -10.53
N LYS A 137 18.29 21.70 -9.58
CA LYS A 137 16.91 21.42 -9.14
C LYS A 137 16.51 22.14 -7.87
N HIS A 138 17.41 22.91 -7.25
CA HIS A 138 17.12 23.76 -6.10
C HIS A 138 16.37 22.99 -4.99
N SER A 139 15.12 23.34 -4.71
CA SER A 139 14.33 22.79 -3.61
C SER A 139 13.83 21.36 -3.82
N LYS A 140 13.93 20.77 -5.03
CA LYS A 140 13.23 19.52 -5.36
C LYS A 140 13.59 18.33 -4.49
N ALA A 141 14.85 18.21 -4.07
CA ALA A 141 15.26 17.14 -3.15
C ALA A 141 14.54 17.25 -1.79
N PHE A 142 14.37 18.47 -1.29
CA PHE A 142 13.68 18.75 -0.03
C PHE A 142 12.15 18.63 -0.15
N GLU A 143 11.58 19.03 -1.28
CA GLU A 143 10.15 18.83 -1.58
C GLU A 143 9.81 17.33 -1.59
N PHE A 144 10.58 16.52 -2.33
CA PHE A 144 10.38 15.07 -2.35
C PHE A 144 10.54 14.43 -0.96
N LEU A 145 11.57 14.85 -0.21
CA LEU A 145 11.80 14.41 1.17
C LEU A 145 10.57 14.71 2.03
N MET A 146 10.06 15.94 1.96
CA MET A 146 8.91 16.40 2.74
C MET A 146 7.63 15.63 2.35
N ASP A 147 7.32 15.52 1.07
CA ASP A 147 6.16 14.80 0.56
C ASP A 147 6.14 13.34 1.04
N CYS A 148 7.29 12.67 0.95
CA CYS A 148 7.44 11.28 1.39
C CYS A 148 7.31 11.13 2.91
N LEU A 149 7.93 12.02 3.70
CA LEU A 149 7.82 11.99 5.16
C LEU A 149 6.38 12.20 5.63
N LEU A 150 5.61 13.06 4.97
CA LEU A 150 4.20 13.32 5.31
C LEU A 150 3.29 12.12 5.08
N VAL A 151 3.62 11.23 4.14
CA VAL A 151 2.90 9.94 3.96
C VAL A 151 3.53 8.79 4.76
N GLY A 152 4.49 9.11 5.64
CA GLY A 152 5.13 8.19 6.58
C GLY A 152 6.22 7.30 5.97
N VAL A 153 6.77 7.69 4.82
CA VAL A 153 7.94 7.03 4.22
C VAL A 153 9.19 7.53 4.95
N GLY A 154 10.04 6.63 5.42
CA GLY A 154 11.38 6.99 5.91
C GLY A 154 12.31 7.24 4.73
N VAL A 155 12.86 8.45 4.59
CA VAL A 155 13.70 8.81 3.45
C VAL A 155 15.13 9.08 3.91
N GLY A 156 16.07 8.32 3.36
CA GLY A 156 17.50 8.65 3.47
C GLY A 156 17.90 9.71 2.44
N PHE A 157 18.89 10.53 2.77
CA PHE A 157 19.44 11.50 1.82
C PHE A 157 20.94 11.65 1.99
N ASP A 158 21.61 12.05 0.91
CA ASP A 158 23.03 12.43 0.95
C ASP A 158 23.20 13.95 1.07
N THR A 159 24.43 14.38 1.36
CA THR A 159 24.82 15.79 1.47
C THR A 159 25.73 16.26 0.31
N LYS A 160 25.67 15.61 -0.85
CA LYS A 160 26.52 15.95 -2.01
C LYS A 160 26.25 17.33 -2.59
N GLY A 161 25.07 17.91 -2.31
CA GLY A 161 24.71 19.29 -2.66
C GLY A 161 25.37 20.36 -1.80
N ALA A 162 26.17 19.98 -0.80
CA ALA A 162 26.85 20.93 0.07
C ALA A 162 27.69 21.93 -0.76
N ASN A 163 27.59 23.20 -0.40
CA ASN A 163 28.29 24.32 -1.05
C ASN A 163 27.91 24.59 -2.53
N LYS A 164 26.87 23.94 -3.07
CA LYS A 164 26.43 24.17 -4.46
C LYS A 164 25.49 25.36 -4.63
N LEU A 165 24.86 25.83 -3.55
CA LEU A 165 23.97 27.00 -3.55
C LEU A 165 24.53 28.12 -2.68
N MET A 166 24.45 29.36 -3.19
CA MET A 166 24.67 30.56 -2.38
C MET A 166 23.34 30.98 -1.75
N ILE A 167 23.20 30.78 -0.44
CA ILE A 167 22.02 31.22 0.30
C ILE A 167 22.23 32.69 0.71
N LYS A 168 21.43 33.58 0.13
CA LYS A 168 21.41 35.00 0.51
C LYS A 168 20.52 35.20 1.74
N GLN A 169 20.94 36.07 2.66
CA GLN A 169 20.04 36.51 3.72
C GLN A 169 18.93 37.40 3.14
N PRO A 170 17.70 37.34 3.67
CA PRO A 170 16.65 38.26 3.25
C PRO A 170 17.05 39.71 3.60
N GLU A 171 16.77 40.63 2.67
CA GLU A 171 16.88 42.06 2.96
C GLU A 171 15.70 42.46 3.86
N SER A 172 16.02 43.12 4.97
CA SER A 172 15.08 43.61 5.98
C SER A 172 14.18 44.73 5.46
#